data_AF-A0A1H3B5S6-F1
#
_entry.id   AF-A0A1H3B5S6-F1
#
_cell.length_a   1.000
_cell.length_b   1.000
_cell.length_c   1.000
_cell.angle_alpha   90.00
_cell.angle_beta   90.00
_cell.angle_gamma   90.00
#
_symmetry.space_group_name_H-M   'P 1'
#
loop_
_entity.id
_entity.type
_entity.pdbx_description
1 polymer ?
#
loop_
_entity_poly.entity_id
_entity_poly.type
_entity_poly.pdbx_seq_one_letter_code
_entity_poly.pdbx_strand_id
1 'polypeptide(L)'
;MQLVTEDNITALAVDRWATAADPRLAELMTALVRHLHDFAREVRLTEAEWMAAVRWLTRTGQVSDEKREEFILASDVLGLSMLVVQMNHRLDPRATPATVLGPFHIEGSPELGYGAEMSQGLPGTPLYVHGTVRDLDGAPVPGAVLDVWQADNEGLYESQYADVDEARLRGKYTTRDDGGYCLRTVAPLGYTIPMDGPVGELISRTGISHFRPAHVHFLLAVPGFEPLITHLFQAGAEYLDSDVVFGTKAELVVEFEERAPGPTPDGGTLDRPWLEARYDFVLQRRS
;
A
#
# COMPACT_ATOMS: atom_id res chain seq x y z
N MET A 1 31.72 -3.29 -38.57
CA MET A 1 31.32 -2.28 -37.58
C MET A 1 30.08 -1.59 -38.12
N GLN A 2 28.91 -1.85 -37.55
CA GLN A 2 27.67 -1.23 -38.00
C GLN A 2 27.53 0.12 -37.27
N LEU A 3 27.35 1.21 -38.01
CA LEU A 3 27.11 2.53 -37.42
C LEU A 3 25.69 2.57 -36.86
N VAL A 4 25.50 3.34 -35.78
CA VAL A 4 24.19 3.49 -35.12
C VAL A 4 23.29 4.40 -35.96
N THR A 5 22.02 4.00 -36.08
CA THR A 5 20.93 4.68 -36.78
C THR A 5 19.65 4.55 -35.96
N GLU A 6 18.63 5.36 -36.24
CA GLU A 6 17.32 5.26 -35.58
C GLU A 6 16.70 3.85 -35.72
N ASP A 7 16.89 3.22 -36.89
CA ASP A 7 16.33 1.90 -37.18
C ASP A 7 17.02 0.77 -36.41
N ASN A 8 18.35 0.84 -36.24
CA ASN A 8 19.12 -0.26 -35.64
C ASN A 8 19.52 -0.06 -34.17
N ILE A 9 19.36 1.14 -33.60
CA ILE A 9 19.83 1.44 -32.23
C ILE A 9 19.19 0.53 -31.18
N THR A 10 17.94 0.11 -31.36
CA THR A 10 17.26 -0.77 -30.40
C THR A 10 17.86 -2.17 -30.40
N ALA A 11 18.06 -2.77 -31.58
CA ALA A 11 18.71 -4.08 -31.69
C ALA A 11 20.12 -4.04 -31.10
N LEU A 12 20.90 -3.00 -31.44
CA LEU A 12 22.26 -2.83 -30.90
C LEU A 12 22.29 -2.65 -29.38
N ALA A 13 21.33 -1.92 -28.79
CA ALA A 13 21.23 -1.75 -27.35
C ALA A 13 20.81 -3.06 -26.66
N VAL A 14 19.83 -3.77 -27.21
CA VAL A 14 19.39 -5.09 -26.72
C VAL A 14 20.54 -6.08 -26.74
N ASP A 15 21.30 -6.18 -27.85
CA ASP A 15 22.44 -7.08 -27.96
C ASP A 15 23.51 -6.79 -26.88
N ARG A 16 23.73 -5.50 -26.55
CA ARG A 16 24.67 -5.11 -25.49
C ARG A 16 24.17 -5.52 -24.11
N TRP A 17 22.90 -5.25 -23.78
CA TRP A 17 22.33 -5.63 -22.49
C TRP A 17 22.21 -7.15 -22.32
N ALA A 18 22.08 -7.90 -23.42
CA ALA A 18 22.10 -9.35 -23.40
C ALA A 18 23.45 -9.96 -22.97
N THR A 19 24.53 -9.17 -22.92
CA THR A 19 25.85 -9.63 -22.43
C THR A 19 26.00 -9.60 -20.91
N ALA A 20 24.96 -9.18 -20.17
CA ALA A 20 24.99 -9.19 -18.70
C ALA A 20 25.31 -10.59 -18.15
N ALA A 21 26.17 -10.64 -17.13
CA ALA A 21 26.64 -11.91 -16.55
C ALA A 21 25.53 -12.71 -15.86
N ASP A 22 24.56 -12.01 -15.26
CA ASP A 22 23.35 -12.61 -14.70
C ASP A 22 22.28 -12.77 -15.81
N PRO A 23 21.83 -14.00 -16.11
CA PRO A 23 20.79 -14.24 -17.10
C PRO A 23 19.48 -13.49 -16.81
N ARG A 24 19.11 -13.33 -15.53
CA ARG A 24 17.87 -12.62 -15.17
C ARG A 24 18.00 -11.12 -15.41
N LEU A 25 19.17 -10.54 -15.07
CA LEU A 25 19.45 -9.14 -15.40
C LEU A 25 19.43 -8.89 -16.91
N ALA A 26 20.00 -9.80 -17.71
CA ALA A 26 19.96 -9.72 -19.17
C ALA A 26 18.51 -9.71 -19.69
N GLU A 27 17.66 -10.61 -19.19
CA GLU A 27 16.24 -10.68 -19.54
C GLU A 27 15.50 -9.37 -19.20
N LEU A 28 15.66 -8.88 -17.97
CA LEU A 28 15.01 -7.65 -17.50
C LEU A 28 15.42 -6.42 -18.31
N MET A 29 16.73 -6.23 -18.51
CA MET A 29 17.24 -5.03 -19.19
C MET A 29 16.95 -5.04 -20.69
N THR A 30 17.01 -6.20 -21.34
CA THR A 30 16.65 -6.30 -22.77
C THR A 30 15.17 -6.01 -23.00
N ALA A 31 14.28 -6.45 -22.10
CA ALA A 31 12.85 -6.11 -22.17
C ALA A 31 12.61 -4.62 -21.92
N LEU A 32 13.20 -4.06 -20.86
CA LEU A 32 13.08 -2.64 -20.52
C LEU A 32 13.52 -1.74 -21.69
N VAL A 33 14.66 -2.02 -22.30
CA VAL A 33 15.21 -1.23 -23.42
C VAL A 33 14.30 -1.26 -24.63
N ARG A 34 13.71 -2.42 -24.96
CA ARG A 34 12.73 -2.52 -26.05
C ARG A 34 11.54 -1.60 -25.78
N HIS A 35 10.88 -1.75 -24.63
CA HIS A 35 9.70 -0.97 -24.30
C HIS A 35 9.99 0.53 -24.18
N LEU A 36 11.15 0.91 -23.65
CA LEU A 36 11.55 2.32 -23.54
C LEU A 36 11.78 2.96 -24.92
N HIS A 37 12.44 2.25 -25.85
CA HIS A 37 12.65 2.75 -27.21
C HIS A 37 11.34 2.77 -28.02
N ASP A 38 10.49 1.77 -27.83
CA ASP A 38 9.18 1.72 -28.48
C ASP A 38 8.28 2.87 -28.02
N PHE A 39 8.24 3.17 -26.71
CA PHE A 39 7.57 4.35 -26.16
C PHE A 39 8.09 5.64 -26.81
N ALA A 40 9.42 5.83 -26.86
CA ALA A 40 10.01 7.04 -27.42
C ALA A 40 9.64 7.23 -28.90
N ARG A 41 9.57 6.15 -29.68
CA ARG A 41 9.12 6.19 -31.08
C ARG A 41 7.63 6.44 -31.22
N GLU A 42 6.82 5.78 -30.40
CA GLU A 42 5.36 5.89 -30.40
C GLU A 42 4.92 7.35 -30.23
N VAL A 43 5.50 8.04 -29.25
CA VAL A 43 5.15 9.44 -28.96
C VAL A 43 5.99 10.46 -29.74
N ARG A 44 6.99 10.00 -30.50
CA ARG A 44 8.02 10.83 -31.17
C ARG A 44 8.66 11.83 -30.19
N LEU A 45 9.17 11.29 -29.09
CA LEU A 45 9.69 12.06 -27.95
C LEU A 45 10.71 13.11 -28.39
N THR A 46 10.44 14.39 -28.09
CA THR A 46 11.35 15.48 -28.42
C THR A 46 12.48 15.61 -27.41
N GLU A 47 13.58 16.26 -27.80
CA GLU A 47 14.70 16.53 -26.89
C GLU A 47 14.28 17.35 -25.66
N ALA A 48 13.32 18.27 -25.83
CA ALA A 48 12.80 19.09 -24.75
C ALA A 48 11.97 18.28 -23.75
N GLU A 49 11.11 17.37 -24.24
CA GLU A 49 10.32 16.46 -23.40
C GLU A 49 11.21 15.44 -22.70
N TRP A 50 12.18 14.86 -23.41
CA TRP A 50 13.18 13.97 -22.82
C TRP A 50 13.94 14.66 -21.69
N MET A 51 14.44 15.88 -21.91
CA MET A 51 15.14 16.64 -20.86
C MET A 51 14.21 16.99 -19.69
N ALA A 52 12.92 17.26 -19.95
CA ALA A 52 11.94 17.47 -18.88
C ALA A 52 11.75 16.20 -18.04
N ALA A 53 11.64 15.03 -18.67
CA ALA A 53 11.54 13.74 -17.98
C ALA A 53 12.81 13.43 -17.15
N VAL A 54 14.01 13.67 -17.69
CA VAL A 54 15.28 13.49 -16.95
C VAL A 54 15.33 14.38 -15.71
N ARG A 55 14.91 15.65 -15.82
CA ARG A 55 14.84 16.56 -14.66
C ARG A 55 13.79 16.11 -13.64
N TRP A 56 12.65 15.60 -14.10
CA TRP A 56 11.60 15.06 -13.22
C TRP A 56 12.10 13.84 -12.44
N LEU A 57 12.76 12.88 -13.11
CA LEU A 57 13.38 11.72 -12.46
C LEU A 57 14.46 12.13 -11.45
N THR A 58 15.28 13.13 -11.81
CA THR A 58 16.32 13.68 -10.93
C THR A 58 15.71 14.26 -9.65
N ARG A 59 14.67 15.11 -9.78
CA ARG A 59 13.97 15.69 -8.62
C ARG A 59 13.26 14.64 -7.77
N THR A 60 12.70 13.60 -8.40
CA THR A 60 12.05 12.47 -7.72
C THR A 60 13.05 11.76 -6.79
N GLY A 61 14.26 11.51 -7.27
CA GLY A 61 15.33 10.97 -6.42
C GLY A 61 15.79 11.93 -5.33
N GLN A 62 15.89 13.23 -5.61
CA GLN A 62 16.39 14.24 -4.66
C GLN A 62 15.45 14.53 -3.48
N VAL A 63 14.13 14.36 -3.67
CA VAL A 63 13.14 14.57 -2.61
C VAL A 63 12.91 13.31 -1.77
N SER A 64 13.46 12.16 -2.19
CA SER A 64 13.32 10.90 -1.44
C SER A 64 14.36 10.84 -0.31
N ASP A 65 13.93 10.38 0.85
CA ASP A 65 14.71 10.21 2.08
C ASP A 65 14.18 9.02 2.92
N GLU A 66 14.66 8.85 4.16
CA GLU A 66 14.25 7.75 5.05
C GLU A 66 12.75 7.75 5.41
N LYS A 67 12.05 8.89 5.28
CA LYS A 67 10.64 9.07 5.61
C LYS A 67 9.75 9.21 4.36
N ARG A 68 10.34 9.52 3.20
CA ARG A 68 9.63 9.78 1.93
C ARG A 68 10.28 9.03 0.77
N GLU A 69 9.49 8.18 0.10
CA GLU A 69 9.93 7.45 -1.09
C GLU A 69 9.14 7.90 -2.33
N GLU A 70 9.58 8.98 -2.99
CA GLU A 70 8.84 9.57 -4.12
C GLU A 70 8.88 8.65 -5.37
N PHE A 71 9.90 7.82 -5.53
CA PHE A 71 9.92 6.80 -6.61
C PHE A 71 8.89 5.69 -6.38
N ILE A 72 8.63 5.31 -5.13
CA ILE A 72 7.54 4.38 -4.81
C ILE A 72 6.21 5.05 -5.12
N LEU A 73 6.02 6.31 -4.71
CA LEU A 73 4.80 7.06 -5.04
C LEU A 73 4.61 7.21 -6.56
N ALA A 74 5.67 7.44 -7.33
CA ALA A 74 5.62 7.45 -8.79
C ALA A 74 5.17 6.10 -9.36
N SER A 75 5.68 4.99 -8.83
CA SER A 75 5.25 3.63 -9.19
C SER A 75 3.78 3.39 -8.83
N ASP A 76 3.31 3.92 -7.70
CA ASP A 76 1.93 3.79 -7.22
C ASP A 76 0.94 4.49 -8.17
N VAL A 77 1.19 5.77 -8.49
CA VAL A 77 0.27 6.55 -9.36
C VAL A 77 0.29 6.12 -10.82
N LEU A 78 1.35 5.43 -11.26
CA LEU A 78 1.43 4.78 -12.57
C LEU A 78 0.78 3.39 -12.59
N GLY A 79 0.31 2.89 -11.44
CA GLY A 79 -0.27 1.56 -11.28
C GLY A 79 0.74 0.40 -11.34
N LEU A 80 2.04 0.70 -11.44
CA LEU A 80 3.09 -0.32 -11.51
C LEU A 80 3.18 -1.12 -10.21
N SER A 81 3.09 -0.46 -9.06
CA SER A 81 3.14 -1.13 -7.75
C SER A 81 2.03 -2.17 -7.62
N MET A 82 0.80 -1.79 -7.97
CA MET A 82 -0.33 -2.71 -7.90
C MET A 82 -0.21 -3.84 -8.93
N LEU A 83 0.28 -3.56 -10.14
CA LEU A 83 0.55 -4.58 -11.15
C LEU A 83 1.58 -5.61 -10.66
N VAL A 84 2.68 -5.15 -10.04
CA VAL A 84 3.71 -6.03 -9.45
C VAL A 84 3.11 -6.88 -8.34
N VAL A 85 2.28 -6.31 -7.46
CA VAL A 85 1.59 -7.07 -6.41
C VAL A 85 0.71 -8.16 -7.03
N GLN A 86 -0.10 -7.84 -8.05
CA GLN A 86 -0.99 -8.82 -8.69
C GLN A 86 -0.23 -9.96 -9.40
N MET A 87 0.94 -9.68 -9.99
CA MET A 87 1.75 -10.70 -10.65
C MET A 87 2.41 -11.67 -9.66
N ASN A 88 2.79 -11.19 -8.48
CA ASN A 88 3.59 -11.95 -7.51
C ASN A 88 2.75 -12.54 -6.36
N HIS A 89 1.56 -12.01 -6.09
CA HIS A 89 0.63 -12.53 -5.08
C HIS A 89 -0.62 -13.11 -5.73
N ARG A 90 -0.41 -14.10 -6.61
CA ARG A 90 -1.50 -14.90 -7.21
C ARG A 90 -1.99 -15.93 -6.20
N LEU A 91 -2.72 -15.43 -5.22
CA LEU A 91 -3.33 -16.24 -4.17
C LEU A 91 -4.54 -17.01 -4.71
N ASP A 92 -4.91 -18.10 -4.03
CA ASP A 92 -6.20 -18.78 -4.19
C ASP A 92 -7.32 -17.72 -4.05
N PRO A 93 -8.36 -17.72 -4.90
CA PRO A 93 -9.45 -16.73 -4.82
C PRO A 93 -10.18 -16.68 -3.47
N ARG A 94 -10.05 -17.71 -2.62
CA ARG A 94 -10.59 -17.74 -1.26
C ARG A 94 -9.70 -17.02 -0.24
N ALA A 95 -8.42 -16.79 -0.55
CA ALA A 95 -7.52 -16.02 0.29
C ALA A 95 -7.90 -14.53 0.27
N THR A 96 -7.58 -13.81 1.33
CA THR A 96 -7.71 -12.35 1.33
C THR A 96 -6.76 -11.76 0.28
N PRO A 97 -7.25 -10.89 -0.62
CA PRO A 97 -6.41 -10.36 -1.68
C PRO A 97 -5.36 -9.38 -1.13
N ALA A 98 -4.15 -9.46 -1.67
CA ALA A 98 -3.08 -8.51 -1.39
C ALA A 98 -3.30 -7.18 -2.14
N THR A 99 -2.78 -6.08 -1.57
CA THR A 99 -2.69 -4.77 -2.23
C THR A 99 -1.33 -4.12 -1.90
N VAL A 100 -1.08 -2.91 -2.43
CA VAL A 100 0.21 -2.20 -2.29
C VAL A 100 0.53 -1.90 -0.83
N LEU A 101 1.83 -1.89 -0.46
CA LEU A 101 2.25 -1.48 0.89
C LEU A 101 2.01 0.01 1.15
N GLY A 102 2.20 0.83 0.11
CA GLY A 102 2.27 2.28 0.23
C GLY A 102 3.58 2.76 0.87
N PRO A 103 3.85 4.08 0.86
CA PRO A 103 5.13 4.64 1.28
C PRO A 103 5.24 4.91 2.79
N PHE A 104 4.24 4.55 3.60
CA PHE A 104 4.13 4.98 5.01
C PHE A 104 4.31 3.86 6.04
N HIS A 105 4.65 2.64 5.59
CA HIS A 105 5.07 1.57 6.50
C HIS A 105 6.46 1.89 7.06
N ILE A 106 6.64 1.71 8.36
CA ILE A 106 7.93 1.83 9.04
C ILE A 106 8.13 0.62 9.94
N GLU A 107 9.38 0.27 10.21
CA GLU A 107 9.68 -0.77 11.19
C GLU A 107 9.51 -0.27 12.63
N GLY A 108 9.29 -1.19 13.57
CA GLY A 108 9.25 -0.85 14.99
C GLY A 108 7.90 -0.36 15.55
N SER A 109 6.77 -0.62 14.86
CA SER A 109 5.43 -0.45 15.45
C SER A 109 5.34 -1.10 16.84
N PRO A 110 4.70 -0.46 17.83
CA PRO A 110 4.62 -0.97 19.20
C PRO A 110 3.78 -2.25 19.27
N GLU A 111 4.17 -3.17 20.15
CA GLU A 111 3.36 -4.37 20.43
C GLU A 111 2.18 -4.00 21.34
N LEU A 112 0.97 -4.36 20.91
CA LEU A 112 -0.28 -4.02 21.58
C LEU A 112 -1.08 -5.28 21.89
N GLY A 113 -1.71 -5.29 23.06
CA GLY A 113 -2.57 -6.39 23.50
C GLY A 113 -3.90 -6.45 22.74
N TYR A 114 -4.63 -7.55 22.90
CA TYR A 114 -5.97 -7.71 22.32
C TYR A 114 -6.92 -6.58 22.76
N GLY A 115 -7.47 -5.83 21.81
CA GLY A 115 -8.35 -4.69 22.05
C GLY A 115 -7.65 -3.40 22.47
N ALA A 116 -6.32 -3.41 22.61
CA ALA A 116 -5.57 -2.21 22.99
C ALA A 116 -5.66 -1.13 21.89
N GLU A 117 -5.62 0.13 22.32
CA GLU A 117 -5.84 1.29 21.45
C GLU A 117 -4.54 1.81 20.84
N MET A 118 -4.41 1.79 19.51
CA MET A 118 -3.22 2.33 18.82
C MET A 118 -3.28 3.85 18.59
N SER A 119 -4.44 4.49 18.78
CA SER A 119 -4.60 5.94 18.64
C SER A 119 -4.12 6.74 19.85
N GLN A 120 -3.87 6.09 21.00
CA GLN A 120 -3.29 6.71 22.21
C GLN A 120 -3.95 8.04 22.63
N GLY A 121 -5.28 8.13 22.46
CA GLY A 121 -6.06 9.32 22.85
C GLY A 121 -6.19 10.40 21.77
N LEU A 122 -5.70 10.18 20.55
CA LEU A 122 -5.95 11.07 19.42
C LEU A 122 -7.46 11.25 19.16
N PRO A 123 -7.89 12.46 18.74
CA PRO A 123 -9.28 12.74 18.47
C PRO A 123 -9.81 11.91 17.28
N GLY A 124 -11.06 11.48 17.39
CA GLY A 124 -11.76 10.75 16.34
C GLY A 124 -12.86 9.85 16.88
N THR A 125 -13.68 9.31 15.99
CA THR A 125 -14.69 8.32 16.34
C THR A 125 -13.98 6.99 16.63
N PRO A 126 -14.17 6.36 17.82
CA PRO A 126 -13.55 5.08 18.10
C PRO A 126 -13.95 4.03 17.06
N LEU A 127 -12.99 3.25 16.61
CA LEU A 127 -13.16 2.16 15.67
C LEU A 127 -12.57 0.88 16.29
N TYR A 128 -13.38 -0.16 16.36
CA TYR A 128 -12.90 -1.52 16.61
C TYR A 128 -12.84 -2.28 15.30
N VAL A 129 -11.67 -2.83 14.98
CA VAL A 129 -11.51 -3.77 13.87
C VAL A 129 -11.19 -5.14 14.45
N HIS A 130 -12.04 -6.13 14.17
CA HIS A 130 -11.90 -7.47 14.76
C HIS A 130 -12.42 -8.57 13.85
N GLY A 131 -12.03 -9.80 14.18
CA GLY A 131 -12.43 -11.00 13.46
C GLY A 131 -11.45 -12.12 13.72
N THR A 132 -11.29 -13.01 12.74
CA THR A 132 -10.42 -14.19 12.83
C THR A 132 -9.45 -14.26 11.66
N VAL A 133 -8.23 -14.71 11.93
CA VAL A 133 -7.26 -15.13 10.91
C VAL A 133 -7.35 -16.64 10.75
N ARG A 134 -7.57 -17.10 9.52
CA ARG A 134 -7.74 -18.51 9.16
C ARG A 134 -6.88 -18.90 7.98
N ASP A 135 -6.66 -20.19 7.77
CA ASP A 135 -6.11 -20.70 6.51
C ASP A 135 -7.22 -21.05 5.50
N LEU A 136 -6.83 -21.47 4.29
CA LEU A 136 -7.75 -21.84 3.19
C LEU A 136 -8.67 -23.03 3.51
N ASP A 137 -8.34 -23.82 4.54
CA ASP A 137 -9.15 -24.94 5.03
C ASP A 137 -10.09 -24.51 6.16
N GLY A 138 -10.05 -23.23 6.56
CA GLY A 138 -10.86 -22.62 7.61
C GLY A 138 -10.32 -22.81 9.03
N ALA A 139 -9.14 -23.43 9.18
CA ALA A 139 -8.51 -23.62 10.47
C ALA A 139 -7.98 -22.28 11.01
N PRO A 140 -8.13 -21.99 12.31
CA PRO A 140 -7.60 -20.77 12.90
C PRO A 140 -6.08 -20.73 12.81
N VAL A 141 -5.51 -19.54 12.60
CA VAL A 141 -4.07 -19.31 12.57
C VAL A 141 -3.67 -18.54 13.84
N PRO A 142 -3.26 -19.23 14.92
CA PRO A 142 -2.82 -18.58 16.15
C PRO A 142 -1.42 -17.99 16.03
N GLY A 143 -1.11 -16.99 16.86
CA GLY A 143 0.20 -16.33 16.86
C GLY A 143 0.54 -15.54 15.60
N ALA A 144 -0.40 -15.30 14.69
CA ALA A 144 -0.21 -14.40 13.56
C ALA A 144 -0.05 -12.96 14.07
N VAL A 145 0.96 -12.25 13.58
CA VAL A 145 1.19 -10.84 13.87
C VAL A 145 0.56 -10.00 12.77
N LEU A 146 -0.35 -9.10 13.16
CA LEU A 146 -0.92 -8.05 12.33
C LEU A 146 -0.19 -6.75 12.65
N ASP A 147 0.68 -6.29 11.77
CA ASP A 147 1.25 -4.93 11.82
C ASP A 147 0.27 -3.99 11.12
N VAL A 148 -0.24 -3.01 11.84
CA VAL A 148 -1.38 -2.17 11.45
C VAL A 148 -0.95 -0.72 11.51
N TRP A 149 -1.32 0.07 10.49
CA TRP A 149 -1.08 1.51 10.46
C TRP A 149 -2.15 2.24 9.65
N GLN A 150 -2.38 3.52 9.93
CA GLN A 150 -3.33 4.36 9.20
C GLN A 150 -2.97 5.84 9.30
N ALA A 151 -3.58 6.65 8.45
CA ALA A 151 -3.59 8.11 8.60
C ALA A 151 -4.47 8.53 9.80
N ASP A 152 -4.18 9.71 10.34
CA ASP A 152 -4.99 10.34 11.39
C ASP A 152 -6.25 11.03 10.86
N ASN A 153 -6.94 11.75 11.75
CA ASN A 153 -8.15 12.49 11.46
C ASN A 153 -7.90 13.82 10.70
N GLU A 154 -6.66 14.12 10.34
CA GLU A 154 -6.27 15.18 9.39
C GLU A 154 -5.83 14.58 8.04
N GLY A 155 -5.83 13.25 7.91
CA GLY A 155 -5.41 12.55 6.71
C GLY A 155 -3.89 12.47 6.56
N LEU A 156 -3.14 12.48 7.67
CA LEU A 156 -1.69 12.49 7.66
C LEU A 156 -1.10 11.33 8.48
N TYR A 157 -0.01 10.76 7.96
CA TYR A 157 0.86 9.87 8.73
C TYR A 157 1.85 10.70 9.54
N GLU A 158 2.41 10.12 10.61
CA GLU A 158 3.37 10.83 11.46
C GLU A 158 4.61 11.31 10.71
N SER A 159 5.04 10.57 9.67
CA SER A 159 6.20 10.96 8.86
C SER A 159 6.00 12.27 8.10
N GLN A 160 4.76 12.75 8.00
CA GLN A 160 4.40 13.98 7.32
C GLN A 160 4.37 15.20 8.26
N TYR A 161 4.49 15.00 9.57
CA TYR A 161 4.60 16.09 10.53
C TYR A 161 6.07 16.41 10.81
N ALA A 162 6.42 17.70 10.71
CA ALA A 162 7.78 18.14 10.97
C ALA A 162 8.21 17.98 12.44
N ASP A 163 7.25 18.05 13.36
CA ASP A 163 7.49 18.12 14.81
C ASP A 163 7.05 16.83 15.55
N VAL A 164 6.78 15.73 14.83
CA VAL A 164 6.38 14.45 15.42
C VAL A 164 7.41 13.37 15.07
N ASP A 165 8.15 12.94 16.09
CA ASP A 165 9.10 11.82 15.98
C ASP A 165 8.55 10.51 16.59
N GLU A 166 7.37 10.56 17.20
CA GLU A 166 6.72 9.41 17.82
C GLU A 166 5.89 8.62 16.80
N ALA A 167 6.06 7.30 16.82
CA ALA A 167 5.15 6.37 16.16
C ALA A 167 3.73 6.52 16.73
N ARG A 168 2.74 6.77 15.88
CA ARG A 168 1.32 6.92 16.28
C ARG A 168 0.41 6.29 15.24
N LEU A 169 -0.79 5.87 15.66
CA LEU A 169 -1.76 5.15 14.83
C LEU A 169 -1.17 3.93 14.12
N ARG A 170 -0.23 3.28 14.79
CA ARG A 170 0.36 2.01 14.37
C ARG A 170 0.48 1.05 15.55
N GLY A 171 0.41 -0.24 15.29
CA GLY A 171 0.51 -1.26 16.32
C GLY A 171 0.61 -2.67 15.76
N LYS A 172 1.30 -3.54 16.49
CA LYS A 172 1.39 -4.97 16.24
C LYS A 172 0.46 -5.71 17.17
N TYR A 173 -0.51 -6.42 16.62
CA TYR A 173 -1.46 -7.24 17.35
C TYR A 173 -1.23 -8.71 17.02
N THR A 174 -1.34 -9.57 18.03
CA THR A 174 -1.15 -11.02 17.85
C THR A 174 -2.47 -11.75 18.01
N THR A 175 -2.80 -12.61 17.06
CA THR A 175 -4.02 -13.46 17.13
C THR A 175 -3.94 -14.43 18.31
N ARG A 176 -5.08 -14.65 18.96
CA ARG A 176 -5.27 -15.66 20.02
C ARG A 176 -5.25 -17.09 19.47
N ASP A 177 -5.35 -18.07 20.37
CA ASP A 177 -5.36 -19.51 20.06
C ASP A 177 -6.49 -19.92 19.10
N ASP A 178 -7.61 -19.20 19.11
CA ASP A 178 -8.76 -19.37 18.21
C ASP A 178 -8.63 -18.58 16.89
N GLY A 179 -7.47 -17.96 16.64
CA GLY A 179 -7.21 -17.09 15.50
C GLY A 179 -7.84 -15.70 15.64
N GLY A 180 -8.52 -15.41 16.75
CA GLY A 180 -9.19 -14.13 16.99
C GLY A 180 -8.21 -12.97 17.14
N TYR A 181 -8.52 -11.84 16.50
CA TYR A 181 -7.83 -10.57 16.70
C TYR A 181 -8.83 -9.46 17.01
N CYS A 182 -8.37 -8.44 17.73
CA CYS A 182 -9.13 -7.23 17.98
C CYS A 182 -8.15 -6.08 18.18
N LEU A 183 -8.34 -5.00 17.43
CA LEU A 183 -7.62 -3.74 17.61
C LEU A 183 -8.61 -2.60 17.81
N ARG A 184 -8.18 -1.58 18.55
CA ARG A 184 -8.93 -0.34 18.72
C ARG A 184 -8.12 0.83 18.17
N THR A 185 -8.80 1.71 17.45
CA THR A 185 -8.23 2.91 16.83
C THR A 185 -9.31 3.99 16.72
N VAL A 186 -9.07 5.02 15.92
CA VAL A 186 -10.07 5.97 15.44
C VAL A 186 -10.37 5.72 13.96
N ALA A 187 -11.60 6.01 13.54
CA ALA A 187 -12.02 5.89 12.16
C ALA A 187 -11.09 6.71 11.23
N PRO A 188 -10.47 6.10 10.22
CA PRO A 188 -9.62 6.82 9.26
C PRO A 188 -10.45 7.78 8.41
N LEU A 189 -9.80 8.81 7.88
CA LEU A 189 -10.34 9.62 6.79
C LEU A 189 -9.67 9.23 5.47
N GLY A 190 -10.37 9.51 4.36
CA GLY A 190 -9.73 9.56 3.07
C GLY A 190 -8.74 10.72 3.05
N TYR A 191 -7.63 10.54 2.34
CA TYR A 191 -6.53 11.51 2.35
C TYR A 191 -5.86 11.63 1.00
N THR A 192 -5.10 12.69 0.80
CA THR A 192 -4.34 12.91 -0.44
C THR A 192 -2.97 12.28 -0.37
N ILE A 193 -2.47 11.72 -1.48
CA ILE A 193 -1.03 11.43 -1.58
C ILE A 193 -0.20 12.71 -1.39
N PRO A 194 1.11 12.62 -1.07
CA PRO A 194 1.98 13.79 -1.04
C PRO A 194 1.92 14.60 -2.35
N MET A 195 1.47 15.86 -2.26
CA MET A 195 1.26 16.74 -3.42
C MET A 195 2.34 17.81 -3.60
N ASP A 196 3.31 17.86 -2.69
CA ASP A 196 4.40 18.86 -2.63
C ASP A 196 5.66 18.43 -3.41
N GLY A 197 5.63 17.28 -4.08
CA GLY A 197 6.74 16.71 -4.84
C GLY A 197 6.53 16.64 -6.36
N PRO A 198 7.50 16.10 -7.11
CA PRO A 198 7.38 15.86 -8.55
C PRO A 198 6.15 15.04 -8.96
N VAL A 199 5.73 14.06 -8.15
CA VAL A 199 4.52 13.28 -8.43
C VAL A 199 3.28 14.16 -8.31
N GLY A 200 3.17 14.92 -7.21
CA GLY A 200 2.09 15.89 -7.02
C GLY A 200 2.00 16.92 -8.15
N GLU A 201 3.14 17.45 -8.59
CA GLU A 201 3.22 18.37 -9.73
C GLU A 201 2.67 17.72 -11.01
N LEU A 202 3.02 16.46 -11.29
CA LEU A 202 2.53 15.74 -12.47
C LEU A 202 1.02 15.49 -12.36
N ILE A 203 0.55 14.97 -11.23
CA ILE A 203 -0.87 14.65 -11.00
C ILE A 203 -1.73 15.91 -11.08
N SER A 204 -1.26 17.05 -10.58
CA SER A 204 -1.98 18.34 -10.64
C SER A 204 -2.26 18.83 -12.07
N ARG A 205 -1.58 18.27 -13.09
CA ARG A 205 -1.77 18.57 -14.51
C ARG A 205 -2.72 17.60 -15.21
N THR A 206 -3.36 16.71 -14.45
CA THR A 206 -4.26 15.68 -14.96
C THR A 206 -5.65 15.79 -14.34
N GLY A 207 -6.62 15.04 -14.87
CA GLY A 207 -7.92 14.85 -14.23
C GLY A 207 -7.95 13.70 -13.21
N ILE A 208 -6.79 13.13 -12.85
CA ILE A 208 -6.69 12.03 -11.90
C ILE A 208 -6.95 12.58 -10.49
N SER A 209 -7.86 11.93 -9.75
CA SER A 209 -8.02 12.23 -8.31
C SER A 209 -6.73 11.93 -7.59
N HIS A 210 -6.28 12.82 -6.70
CA HIS A 210 -5.09 12.60 -5.86
C HIS A 210 -5.46 12.02 -4.48
N PHE A 211 -6.71 11.61 -4.32
CA PHE A 211 -7.23 11.06 -3.07
C PHE A 211 -7.14 9.55 -3.03
N ARG A 212 -6.99 9.05 -1.80
CA ARG A 212 -7.19 7.67 -1.40
C ARG A 212 -8.43 7.59 -0.52
N PRO A 213 -9.29 6.56 -0.68
CA PRO A 213 -10.44 6.33 0.19
C PRO A 213 -10.00 6.05 1.63
N ALA A 214 -10.89 6.23 2.61
CA ALA A 214 -10.59 5.92 4.02
C ALA A 214 -10.25 4.42 4.20
N HIS A 215 -9.10 4.13 4.80
CA HIS A 215 -8.64 2.75 4.98
C HIS A 215 -7.69 2.56 6.16
N VAL A 216 -7.56 1.30 6.58
CA VAL A 216 -6.57 0.81 7.55
C VAL A 216 -5.66 -0.20 6.86
N HIS A 217 -4.35 -0.07 7.02
CA HIS A 217 -3.38 -1.00 6.46
C HIS A 217 -3.13 -2.19 7.38
N PHE A 218 -2.82 -3.33 6.77
CA PHE A 218 -2.47 -4.56 7.46
C PHE A 218 -1.29 -5.23 6.75
N LEU A 219 -0.29 -5.63 7.52
CA LEU A 219 0.75 -6.57 7.12
C LEU A 219 0.70 -7.77 8.05
N LEU A 220 0.35 -8.93 7.50
CA LEU A 220 0.33 -10.20 8.20
C LEU A 220 1.53 -11.02 7.72
N ALA A 221 2.44 -11.30 8.65
CA ALA A 221 3.59 -12.16 8.43
C ALA A 221 3.52 -13.35 9.39
N VAL A 222 3.24 -14.53 8.84
CA VAL A 222 3.13 -15.76 9.63
C VAL A 222 4.07 -16.82 9.04
N PRO A 223 4.94 -17.45 9.85
CA PRO A 223 5.78 -18.54 9.37
C PRO A 223 4.95 -19.63 8.67
N GLY A 224 5.36 -20.03 7.46
CA GLY A 224 4.65 -21.03 6.66
C GLY A 224 3.51 -20.50 5.80
N PHE A 225 3.19 -19.20 5.86
CA PHE A 225 2.19 -18.55 5.03
C PHE A 225 2.81 -17.52 4.08
N GLU A 226 2.15 -17.31 2.94
CA GLU A 226 2.43 -16.18 2.06
C GLU A 226 2.25 -14.87 2.87
N PRO A 227 3.21 -13.94 2.84
CA PRO A 227 3.01 -12.63 3.44
C PRO A 227 1.79 -11.95 2.82
N LEU A 228 0.93 -11.39 3.65
CA LEU A 228 -0.25 -10.65 3.21
C LEU A 228 -0.08 -9.18 3.58
N ILE A 229 0.11 -8.34 2.58
CA ILE A 229 -0.03 -6.88 2.69
C ILE A 229 -1.38 -6.53 2.11
N THR A 230 -2.25 -5.90 2.89
CA THR A 230 -3.60 -5.55 2.44
C THR A 230 -4.16 -4.33 3.15
N HIS A 231 -5.31 -3.84 2.71
CA HIS A 231 -6.03 -2.72 3.31
C HIS A 231 -7.48 -3.13 3.58
N LEU A 232 -8.12 -2.56 4.59
CA LEU A 232 -9.57 -2.55 4.72
C LEU A 232 -10.09 -1.15 4.48
N PHE A 233 -10.95 -1.00 3.48
CA PHE A 233 -11.55 0.26 3.07
C PHE A 233 -12.95 0.41 3.67
N GLN A 234 -13.31 1.61 4.09
CA GLN A 234 -14.66 1.86 4.59
C GLN A 234 -15.68 1.83 3.44
N ALA A 235 -16.75 1.06 3.59
CA ALA A 235 -17.88 1.04 2.66
C ALA A 235 -18.52 2.42 2.53
N GLY A 236 -18.82 2.83 1.30
CA GLY A 236 -19.38 4.14 0.99
C GLY A 236 -18.41 5.32 1.14
N ALA A 237 -17.12 5.07 1.40
CA ALA A 237 -16.11 6.12 1.40
C ALA A 237 -16.00 6.79 0.02
N GLU A 238 -15.68 8.08 0.02
CA GLU A 238 -15.34 8.80 -1.21
C GLU A 238 -14.09 8.17 -1.85
N TYR A 239 -14.03 8.21 -3.19
CA TYR A 239 -12.88 7.75 -4.00
C TYR A 239 -12.63 6.24 -4.03
N LEU A 240 -13.57 5.39 -3.59
CA LEU A 240 -13.43 3.93 -3.70
C LEU A 240 -13.20 3.44 -5.14
N ASP A 241 -13.84 4.08 -6.12
CA ASP A 241 -13.74 3.76 -7.55
C ASP A 241 -12.66 4.57 -8.28
N SER A 242 -11.97 5.47 -7.57
CA SER A 242 -10.97 6.38 -8.13
C SER A 242 -9.71 6.51 -7.27
N ASP A 243 -9.38 5.48 -6.48
CA ASP A 243 -8.17 5.45 -5.64
C ASP A 243 -6.93 5.68 -6.51
N VAL A 244 -6.17 6.74 -6.22
CA VAL A 244 -5.04 7.19 -7.05
C VAL A 244 -3.94 6.15 -7.19
N VAL A 245 -3.86 5.18 -6.27
CA VAL A 245 -2.87 4.09 -6.30
C VAL A 245 -3.45 2.74 -6.74
N PHE A 246 -4.70 2.73 -7.20
CA PHE A 246 -5.39 1.53 -7.68
C PHE A 246 -5.48 0.40 -6.63
N GLY A 247 -5.55 0.75 -5.36
CA GLY A 247 -5.44 -0.20 -4.25
C GLY A 247 -6.74 -0.87 -3.83
N THR A 248 -7.89 -0.38 -4.30
CA THR A 248 -9.22 -0.86 -3.90
C THR A 248 -9.59 -2.17 -4.58
N LYS A 249 -10.22 -3.06 -3.80
CA LYS A 249 -10.79 -4.33 -4.24
C LYS A 249 -12.11 -4.55 -3.52
N ALA A 250 -13.10 -5.13 -4.19
CA ALA A 250 -14.45 -5.28 -3.64
C ALA A 250 -14.44 -6.10 -2.34
N GLU A 251 -13.60 -7.13 -2.27
CA GLU A 251 -13.44 -8.01 -1.11
C GLU A 251 -12.84 -7.29 0.10
N LEU A 252 -12.19 -6.14 -0.11
CA LEU A 252 -11.53 -5.34 0.92
C LEU A 252 -12.39 -4.15 1.38
N VAL A 253 -13.60 -3.98 0.85
CA VAL A 253 -14.55 -2.96 1.29
C VAL A 253 -15.40 -3.51 2.43
N VAL A 254 -15.33 -2.85 3.58
CA VAL A 254 -15.91 -3.31 4.85
C VAL A 254 -16.84 -2.26 5.42
N GLU A 255 -18.01 -2.68 5.89
CA GLU A 255 -18.95 -1.81 6.61
C GLU A 255 -18.36 -1.38 7.95
N PHE A 256 -18.36 -0.07 8.21
CA PHE A 256 -18.01 0.48 9.52
C PHE A 256 -19.33 0.82 10.23
N GLU A 257 -19.87 -0.17 10.92
CA GLU A 257 -21.21 -0.10 11.51
C GLU A 257 -21.21 0.80 12.75
N GLU A 258 -22.13 1.76 12.80
CA GLU A 258 -22.34 2.58 13.99
C GLU A 258 -22.94 1.75 15.13
N ARG A 259 -22.37 1.90 16.31
CA ARG A 259 -22.79 1.26 17.55
C ARG A 259 -23.08 2.32 18.60
N ALA A 260 -24.18 2.12 19.31
CA ALA A 260 -24.52 2.92 20.49
C ALA A 260 -23.52 2.65 21.64
N PRO A 261 -23.46 3.54 22.66
CA PRO A 261 -22.74 3.26 23.90
C PRO A 261 -23.11 1.89 24.46
N GLY A 262 -22.12 1.09 24.82
CA GLY A 262 -22.33 -0.28 25.28
C GLY A 262 -21.10 -1.18 25.17
N PRO A 263 -21.33 -2.51 25.24
CA PRO A 263 -20.28 -3.51 25.20
C PRO A 263 -19.46 -3.47 23.91
N THR A 264 -18.17 -3.77 23.99
CA THR A 264 -17.23 -3.74 22.87
C THR A 264 -16.61 -5.13 22.60
N PRO A 265 -16.05 -5.39 21.39
CA PRO A 265 -15.58 -6.73 20.99
C PRO A 265 -14.40 -7.27 21.82
N ASP A 266 -13.68 -6.39 22.52
CA ASP A 266 -12.63 -6.72 23.47
C ASP A 266 -13.15 -7.21 24.84
N GLY A 267 -14.46 -7.18 25.06
CA GLY A 267 -15.11 -7.48 26.33
C GLY A 267 -15.24 -6.27 27.26
N GLY A 268 -14.87 -5.08 26.79
CA GLY A 268 -15.03 -3.82 27.50
C GLY A 268 -16.40 -3.16 27.30
N THR A 269 -16.46 -1.86 27.55
CA THR A 269 -17.62 -1.01 27.27
C THR A 269 -17.14 0.39 26.88
N LEU A 270 -17.88 1.06 26.00
CA LEU A 270 -17.75 2.49 25.71
C LEU A 270 -19.00 3.25 26.13
N ASP A 271 -18.83 4.46 26.63
CA ASP A 271 -19.90 5.38 27.07
C ASP A 271 -20.32 6.38 25.97
N ARG A 272 -19.75 6.23 24.77
CA ARG A 272 -20.01 7.04 23.57
C ARG A 272 -20.24 6.16 22.34
N PRO A 273 -20.89 6.67 21.29
CA PRO A 273 -20.99 5.96 20.01
C PRO A 273 -19.62 5.61 19.44
N TRP A 274 -19.55 4.48 18.73
CA TRP A 274 -18.33 3.94 18.14
C TRP A 274 -18.63 3.18 16.85
N LEU A 275 -17.61 2.85 16.07
CA LEU A 275 -17.73 2.09 14.83
C LEU A 275 -17.17 0.68 14.99
N GLU A 276 -17.84 -0.30 14.41
CA GLU A 276 -17.40 -1.68 14.34
C GLU A 276 -17.12 -2.08 12.89
N ALA A 277 -15.91 -2.58 12.64
CA ALA A 277 -15.55 -3.23 11.39
C ALA A 277 -15.19 -4.69 11.67
N ARG A 278 -15.97 -5.62 11.09
CA ARG A 278 -15.71 -7.05 11.22
C ARG A 278 -15.12 -7.61 9.93
N TYR A 279 -13.97 -8.27 10.04
CA TYR A 279 -13.30 -8.86 8.88
C TYR A 279 -12.55 -10.15 9.25
N ASP A 280 -12.70 -11.19 8.43
CA ASP A 280 -11.96 -12.44 8.60
C ASP A 280 -10.85 -12.53 7.55
N PHE A 281 -9.60 -12.55 7.98
CA PHE A 281 -8.46 -12.73 7.09
C PHE A 281 -8.26 -14.21 6.77
N VAL A 282 -8.04 -14.51 5.49
CA VAL A 282 -7.74 -15.87 5.01
C VAL A 282 -6.33 -15.88 4.41
N LEU A 283 -5.42 -16.60 5.05
CA LEU A 283 -4.03 -16.74 4.64
C LEU A 283 -3.81 -18.01 3.82
N GLN A 284 -2.98 -17.89 2.79
CA GLN A 284 -2.51 -19.01 1.99
C GLN A 284 -1.17 -19.54 2.52
N ARG A 285 -1.03 -20.85 2.65
CA ARG A 285 0.25 -21.49 2.99
C ARG A 285 1.23 -21.37 1.82
N ARG A 286 2.52 -21.19 2.11
CA ARG A 286 3.57 -21.27 1.09
C ARG A 286 3.63 -22.70 0.55
N SER A 287 3.77 -22.81 -0.77
CA SER A 287 4.00 -24.09 -1.47
C SER A 287 5.39 -24.66 -1.20
#